data_AF-A0A5E7RFS9-F1
#
_entry.id   AF-A0A5E7RFS9-F1
#
_cell.length_a   1.000
_cell.length_b   1.000
_cell.length_c   1.000
_cell.angle_alpha   90.00
_cell.angle_beta   90.00
_cell.angle_gamma   90.00
#
_symmetry.space_group_name_H-M   'P 1'
#
loop_
_entity.id
_entity.type
_entity.pdbx_description
1 polymer ?
#
loop_
_entity_poly.entity_id
_entity_poly.type
_entity_poly.pdbx_seq_one_letter_code
_entity_poly.pdbx_strand_id
1 'polypeptide(L)'
;MTQDAFALLCQGDDSNRPESIEQLLAGVALLLPMLDVIPNAAIFIKDVQARYVMANRTLVQRCGLKQLQPLLGKTSAEVFPEQLGPGYTEQDRRVLEQGMVLEDQLELHLYGSREPGWCLTHKRPLYNRRNEIIGLAGISVDLQSASDTHPAYQRLAAVDEHIRAHFNRRVTLGELTRIAGISVAQLERYCKRVFHLTPRQMIQKVRLEHAHRLLHTDMPITEVALQCGYTDHSAFTRQFKALTGFTPRQYRQATGHQQPSGLD
;
A
#
# COMPACT_ATOMS: atom_id res chain seq x y z
N MET A 1 -5.34 32.24 -3.50
CA MET A 1 -5.64 30.83 -3.19
C MET A 1 -6.42 30.29 -4.37
N THR A 2 -5.77 29.54 -5.24
CA THR A 2 -6.42 28.80 -6.33
C THR A 2 -7.30 27.74 -5.68
N GLN A 3 -8.62 27.83 -5.84
CA GLN A 3 -9.47 26.67 -5.58
C GLN A 3 -8.96 25.54 -6.48
N ASP A 4 -8.59 24.43 -5.87
CA ASP A 4 -8.19 23.22 -6.58
C ASP A 4 -9.34 22.83 -7.52
N ALA A 5 -9.04 22.64 -8.82
CA ALA A 5 -10.02 22.25 -9.82
C ALA A 5 -10.75 20.94 -9.42
N PHE A 6 -10.05 20.05 -8.70
CA PHE A 6 -10.67 18.85 -8.12
C PHE A 6 -11.63 19.19 -6.98
N ALA A 7 -11.27 20.15 -6.11
CA ALA A 7 -12.16 20.59 -5.05
C ALA A 7 -13.45 21.22 -5.61
N LEU A 8 -13.39 21.98 -6.70
CA LEU A 8 -14.57 22.52 -7.39
C LEU A 8 -15.47 21.42 -7.98
N LEU A 9 -14.89 20.38 -8.58
CA LEU A 9 -15.63 19.23 -9.11
C LEU A 9 -16.24 18.36 -7.99
N CYS A 10 -15.53 18.20 -6.86
CA CYS A 10 -16.01 17.47 -5.69
C CYS A 10 -16.98 18.29 -4.83
N GLN A 11 -17.03 19.62 -4.99
CA GLN A 11 -17.98 20.51 -4.31
C GLN A 11 -19.39 20.47 -4.96
N GLY A 12 -19.54 19.79 -6.09
CA GLY A 12 -20.83 19.51 -6.71
C GLY A 12 -21.51 18.31 -6.04
N ASP A 13 -22.29 18.61 -4.99
CA ASP A 13 -23.63 18.10 -4.67
C ASP A 13 -23.97 16.62 -4.98
N ASP A 14 -24.60 15.92 -4.03
CA ASP A 14 -24.97 14.49 -4.14
C ASP A 14 -25.74 14.12 -5.44
N SER A 15 -26.27 15.12 -6.15
CA SER A 15 -26.87 15.07 -7.48
C SER A 15 -25.94 14.55 -8.60
N ASN A 16 -24.62 14.72 -8.49
CA ASN A 16 -23.66 14.23 -9.49
C ASN A 16 -23.17 12.79 -9.24
N ARG A 17 -23.57 12.17 -8.13
CA ARG A 17 -23.23 10.76 -7.89
C ARG A 17 -23.93 9.86 -8.92
N PRO A 18 -23.28 8.78 -9.35
CA PRO A 18 -23.93 7.78 -10.19
C PRO A 18 -25.07 7.09 -9.44
N GLU A 19 -26.07 6.57 -10.14
CA GLU A 19 -27.10 5.69 -9.56
C GLU A 19 -26.58 4.27 -9.31
N SER A 20 -25.66 3.80 -10.17
CA SER A 20 -25.11 2.45 -10.15
C SER A 20 -23.63 2.41 -10.54
N ILE A 21 -22.98 1.27 -10.31
CA ILE A 21 -21.59 1.07 -10.68
C ILE A 21 -21.40 1.11 -12.20
N GLU A 22 -22.37 0.63 -12.97
CA GLU A 22 -22.35 0.66 -14.44
C GLU A 22 -22.36 2.09 -14.98
N GLN A 23 -23.17 2.97 -14.38
CA GLN A 23 -23.20 4.39 -14.75
C GLN A 23 -21.87 5.07 -14.43
N LEU A 24 -21.27 4.77 -13.27
CA LEU A 24 -19.94 5.26 -12.91
C LEU A 24 -18.91 4.82 -13.96
N LEU A 25 -18.90 3.52 -14.29
CA LEU A 25 -17.97 2.93 -15.25
C LEU A 25 -18.12 3.56 -16.64
N ALA A 26 -19.33 3.81 -17.11
CA ALA A 26 -19.57 4.51 -18.36
C ALA A 26 -18.97 5.93 -18.36
N GLY A 27 -19.06 6.65 -17.24
CA GLY A 27 -18.49 7.98 -17.07
C GLY A 27 -16.96 8.01 -17.03
N VAL A 28 -16.33 7.02 -16.39
CA VAL A 28 -14.86 6.96 -16.26
C VAL A 28 -14.16 6.21 -17.39
N ALA A 29 -14.90 5.45 -18.22
CA ALA A 29 -14.33 4.63 -19.30
C ALA A 29 -13.47 5.46 -20.28
N LEU A 30 -13.85 6.70 -20.55
CA LEU A 30 -13.10 7.61 -21.43
C LEU A 30 -11.74 8.03 -20.85
N LEU A 31 -11.56 7.92 -19.53
CA LEU A 31 -10.31 8.25 -18.84
C LEU A 31 -9.37 7.05 -18.71
N LEU A 32 -9.84 5.83 -19.00
CA LEU A 32 -9.02 4.61 -18.88
C LEU A 32 -7.65 4.70 -19.57
N PRO A 33 -7.53 5.19 -20.81
CA PRO A 33 -6.22 5.34 -21.46
C PRO A 33 -5.27 6.27 -20.69
N MET A 34 -5.80 7.27 -19.96
CA MET A 34 -5.00 8.17 -19.12
C MET A 34 -4.58 7.51 -17.81
N LEU A 35 -5.36 6.57 -17.29
CA LEU A 35 -4.96 5.79 -16.11
C LEU A 35 -3.88 4.76 -16.46
N ASP A 36 -3.84 4.29 -17.71
CA ASP A 36 -2.82 3.35 -18.21
C ASP A 36 -1.44 3.99 -18.38
N VAL A 37 -1.34 5.31 -18.59
CA VAL A 37 -0.05 5.98 -18.74
C VAL A 37 0.66 6.25 -17.41
N ILE A 38 0.09 5.84 -16.27
CA ILE A 38 0.71 5.97 -14.95
C ILE A 38 1.41 4.65 -14.60
N PRO A 39 2.71 4.50 -14.91
CA PRO A 39 3.38 3.19 -14.91
C PRO A 39 3.59 2.61 -13.51
N ASN A 40 3.59 3.45 -12.47
CA ASN A 40 3.86 3.06 -11.09
C ASN A 40 2.60 3.00 -10.21
N ALA A 41 1.41 3.17 -10.78
CA ALA A 41 0.16 3.13 -10.02
C ALA A 41 -0.75 2.02 -10.56
N ALA A 42 -1.09 1.05 -9.72
CA ALA A 42 -2.20 0.14 -9.99
C ALA A 42 -3.50 0.82 -9.59
N ILE A 43 -4.43 0.97 -10.53
CA ILE A 43 -5.71 1.66 -10.33
C ILE A 43 -6.83 0.67 -10.64
N PHE A 44 -7.84 0.62 -9.79
CA PHE A 44 -8.94 -0.33 -9.93
C PHE A 44 -10.24 0.16 -9.34
N ILE A 45 -11.33 -0.41 -9.83
CA ILE A 45 -12.68 -0.29 -9.26
C ILE A 45 -13.21 -1.69 -9.04
N LYS A 46 -13.86 -1.90 -7.89
CA LYS A 46 -14.54 -3.14 -7.55
C LYS A 46 -16.01 -2.91 -7.25
N ASP A 47 -16.82 -3.92 -7.54
CA ASP A 47 -18.23 -3.94 -7.16
C ASP A 47 -18.41 -4.20 -5.64
N VAL A 48 -19.66 -4.19 -5.19
CA VAL A 48 -20.05 -4.50 -3.80
C VAL A 48 -19.72 -5.92 -3.35
N GLN A 49 -19.39 -6.84 -4.26
CA GLN A 49 -18.89 -8.18 -3.93
C GLN A 49 -17.36 -8.24 -3.91
N ALA A 50 -16.67 -7.09 -3.93
CA ALA A 50 -15.22 -6.96 -4.00
C ALA A 50 -14.58 -7.56 -5.27
N ARG A 51 -15.35 -7.65 -6.36
CA ARG A 51 -14.87 -8.17 -7.66
C ARG A 51 -14.41 -7.04 -8.56
N TYR A 52 -13.30 -7.21 -9.26
CA TYR A 52 -12.79 -6.22 -10.21
C TYR A 52 -13.80 -5.98 -11.34
N VAL A 53 -14.18 -4.73 -11.52
CA VAL A 53 -15.00 -4.27 -12.66
C VAL A 53 -14.24 -3.31 -13.56
N MET A 54 -13.12 -2.76 -13.07
CA MET A 54 -12.18 -1.95 -13.82
C MET A 54 -10.77 -2.12 -13.25
N ALA A 55 -9.77 -2.11 -14.12
CA ALA A 55 -8.38 -1.97 -13.72
C ALA A 55 -7.55 -1.38 -14.85
N ASN A 56 -6.52 -0.62 -14.49
CA ASN A 56 -5.52 -0.18 -15.45
C ASN A 56 -4.52 -1.29 -15.79
N ARG A 57 -3.75 -1.09 -16.86
CA ARG A 57 -2.74 -2.02 -17.36
C ARG A 57 -1.68 -2.36 -16.32
N THR A 58 -1.30 -1.42 -15.47
CA THR A 58 -0.34 -1.64 -14.38
C THR A 58 -0.81 -2.73 -13.43
N LEU A 59 -2.08 -2.72 -13.01
CA LEU A 59 -2.61 -3.80 -12.15
C LEU A 59 -2.64 -5.15 -12.88
N VAL A 60 -3.08 -5.17 -14.15
CA VAL A 60 -3.12 -6.39 -14.96
C VAL A 60 -1.73 -7.04 -15.03
N GLN A 61 -0.70 -6.25 -15.26
CA GLN A 61 0.69 -6.70 -15.28
C GLN A 61 1.18 -7.18 -13.91
N ARG A 62 0.84 -6.48 -12.83
CA ARG A 62 1.18 -6.91 -11.46
C ARG A 62 0.58 -8.27 -11.10
N CYS A 63 -0.62 -8.56 -11.62
CA CYS A 63 -1.26 -9.87 -11.48
C CYS A 63 -0.66 -10.96 -12.40
N GLY A 64 0.37 -10.64 -13.21
CA GLY A 64 0.97 -11.57 -14.16
C GLY A 64 0.09 -11.89 -15.37
N LEU A 65 -0.93 -11.07 -15.64
CA LEU A 65 -1.88 -11.25 -16.74
C LEU A 65 -1.45 -10.43 -17.96
N LYS A 66 -1.83 -10.89 -19.16
CA LYS A 66 -1.57 -10.19 -20.43
C LYS A 66 -2.68 -9.22 -20.83
N GLN A 67 -3.89 -9.43 -20.31
CA GLN A 67 -5.10 -8.68 -20.67
C GLN A 67 -6.05 -8.59 -19.48
N LEU A 68 -6.98 -7.64 -19.51
CA LEU A 68 -7.88 -7.32 -18.41
C LEU A 68 -8.95 -8.39 -18.16
N GLN A 69 -9.46 -9.05 -19.21
CA GLN A 69 -10.63 -9.94 -19.13
C GLN A 69 -10.54 -11.03 -18.05
N PRO A 70 -9.41 -11.75 -17.86
CA PRO A 70 -9.28 -12.74 -16.80
C PRO A 70 -9.31 -12.18 -15.38
N LEU A 71 -9.18 -10.86 -15.20
CA LEU A 71 -9.26 -10.18 -13.91
C LEU A 71 -10.70 -9.80 -13.57
N LEU A 72 -11.51 -9.45 -14.57
CA LEU A 72 -12.87 -8.96 -14.37
C LEU A 72 -13.76 -10.02 -13.73
N GLY A 73 -14.61 -9.59 -12.80
CA GLY A 73 -15.52 -10.47 -12.06
C GLY A 73 -14.85 -11.33 -10.98
N LYS A 74 -13.55 -11.17 -10.75
CA LYS A 74 -12.82 -11.89 -9.70
C LYS A 74 -12.49 -10.99 -8.51
N THR A 75 -12.46 -11.57 -7.33
CA THR A 75 -11.91 -10.95 -6.12
C THR A 75 -10.39 -11.01 -6.10
N SER A 76 -9.73 -10.30 -5.17
CA SER A 76 -8.28 -10.45 -5.00
C SER A 76 -7.89 -11.89 -4.64
N ALA A 77 -8.72 -12.59 -3.87
CA ALA A 77 -8.55 -14.00 -3.48
C ALA A 77 -8.46 -14.96 -4.67
N GLU A 78 -9.13 -14.66 -5.78
CA GLU A 78 -9.17 -15.50 -6.98
C GLU A 78 -8.10 -15.16 -8.02
N VAL A 79 -7.37 -14.06 -7.80
CA VAL A 79 -6.41 -13.51 -8.77
C VAL A 79 -4.99 -13.60 -8.25
N PHE A 80 -4.79 -13.19 -7.00
CA PHE A 80 -3.49 -13.27 -6.36
C PHE A 80 -3.27 -14.69 -5.84
N PRO A 81 -2.00 -15.10 -5.61
CA PRO A 81 -1.68 -16.38 -4.99
C PRO A 81 -2.58 -16.67 -3.78
N GLU A 82 -2.91 -17.95 -3.56
CA GLU A 82 -3.85 -18.42 -2.52
C GLU A 82 -3.53 -17.86 -1.13
N GLN A 83 -2.24 -17.69 -0.84
CA GLN A 83 -1.77 -17.15 0.43
C GLN A 83 -1.95 -15.64 0.54
N LEU A 84 -2.04 -14.92 -0.59
CA LEU A 84 -2.07 -13.46 -0.66
C LEU A 84 -3.46 -12.85 -0.84
N GLY A 85 -4.22 -13.36 -1.79
CA GLY A 85 -5.46 -12.75 -2.21
C GLY A 85 -6.53 -12.57 -1.10
N PRO A 86 -6.71 -13.50 -0.15
CA PRO A 86 -7.71 -13.37 0.91
C PRO A 86 -7.55 -12.15 1.82
N GLY A 87 -6.30 -11.76 2.13
CA GLY A 87 -6.04 -10.60 2.99
C GLY A 87 -6.49 -9.29 2.35
N TYR A 88 -6.25 -9.14 1.04
CA TYR A 88 -6.70 -7.98 0.27
C TYR A 88 -8.23 -7.96 0.12
N THR A 89 -8.87 -9.11 -0.15
CA THR A 89 -10.34 -9.19 -0.22
C THR A 89 -10.99 -8.79 1.11
N GLU A 90 -10.42 -9.21 2.24
CA GLU A 90 -10.94 -8.84 3.56
C GLU A 90 -10.83 -7.33 3.81
N GLN A 91 -9.72 -6.72 3.38
CA GLN A 91 -9.56 -5.28 3.45
C GLN A 91 -10.59 -4.56 2.57
N ASP A 92 -10.85 -5.06 1.36
CA ASP A 92 -11.88 -4.52 0.46
C ASP A 92 -13.27 -4.62 1.08
N ARG A 93 -13.60 -5.73 1.75
CA ARG A 93 -14.88 -5.89 2.48
C ARG A 93 -15.06 -4.85 3.56
N ARG A 94 -14.00 -4.52 4.32
CA ARG A 94 -14.09 -3.45 5.33
C ARG A 94 -14.40 -2.08 4.71
N VAL A 95 -13.87 -1.80 3.52
CA VAL A 95 -14.23 -0.58 2.77
C VAL A 95 -15.71 -0.63 2.37
N LEU A 96 -16.18 -1.75 1.83
CA LEU A 96 -17.53 -1.92 1.28
C LEU A 96 -18.63 -2.01 2.34
N GLU A 97 -18.36 -2.67 3.48
CA GLU A 97 -19.35 -2.95 4.52
C GLU A 97 -19.37 -1.89 5.61
N GLN A 98 -18.20 -1.32 5.92
CA GLN A 98 -18.03 -0.37 7.04
C GLN A 98 -17.80 1.07 6.58
N GLY A 99 -17.71 1.30 5.26
CA GLY A 99 -17.32 2.61 4.73
C GLY A 99 -15.89 3.02 5.12
N MET A 100 -15.04 2.05 5.46
CA MET A 100 -13.67 2.35 5.88
C MET A 100 -12.90 3.02 4.74
N VAL A 101 -12.24 4.14 5.04
CA VAL A 101 -11.32 4.80 4.12
C VAL A 101 -9.90 4.35 4.44
N LEU A 102 -9.16 3.90 3.43
CA LEU A 102 -7.72 3.68 3.54
C LEU A 102 -7.01 4.85 2.85
N GLU A 103 -6.15 5.53 3.59
CA GLU A 103 -5.35 6.65 3.10
C GLU A 103 -3.87 6.38 3.38
N ASP A 104 -3.04 6.53 2.36
CA ASP A 104 -1.59 6.33 2.45
C ASP A 104 -1.21 5.01 3.16
N GLN A 105 -2.01 3.95 3.00
CA GLN A 105 -1.75 2.70 3.67
C GLN A 105 -0.49 2.08 3.07
N LEU A 106 0.57 2.01 3.86
CA LEU A 106 1.81 1.37 3.43
C LEU A 106 1.57 -0.14 3.32
N GLU A 107 1.77 -0.69 2.14
CA GLU A 107 1.56 -2.12 1.85
C GLU A 107 2.75 -2.74 1.14
N LEU A 108 3.09 -3.97 1.53
CA LEU A 108 4.04 -4.80 0.80
C LEU A 108 3.26 -5.75 -0.10
N HIS A 109 3.32 -5.53 -1.41
CA HIS A 109 2.72 -6.43 -2.40
C HIS A 109 3.79 -7.41 -2.90
N LEU A 110 3.38 -8.62 -3.28
CA LEU A 110 4.24 -9.53 -4.06
C LEU A 110 3.77 -9.48 -5.50
N TYR A 111 4.63 -9.07 -6.42
CA TYR A 111 4.32 -9.02 -7.85
C TYR A 111 4.43 -10.41 -8.50
N GLY A 112 4.16 -10.54 -9.80
CA GLY A 112 4.14 -11.82 -10.51
C GLY A 112 5.40 -12.70 -10.36
N SER A 113 6.60 -12.10 -10.21
CA SER A 113 7.87 -12.78 -9.91
C SER A 113 8.00 -13.23 -8.44
N ARG A 114 6.99 -12.97 -7.61
CA ARG A 114 7.02 -13.00 -6.13
C ARG A 114 8.02 -12.03 -5.51
N GLU A 115 8.54 -11.08 -6.27
CA GLU A 115 9.37 -10.03 -5.72
C GLU A 115 8.53 -9.06 -4.88
N PRO A 116 8.98 -8.74 -3.66
CA PRO A 116 8.27 -7.81 -2.79
C PRO A 116 8.46 -6.37 -3.26
N GLY A 117 7.35 -5.63 -3.36
CA GLY A 117 7.33 -4.21 -3.67
C GLY A 117 6.49 -3.42 -2.69
N TRP A 118 7.00 -2.25 -2.30
CA TRP A 118 6.28 -1.35 -1.41
C TRP A 118 5.40 -0.39 -2.19
N CYS A 119 4.17 -0.23 -1.73
CA CYS A 119 3.25 0.76 -2.27
C CYS A 119 2.50 1.51 -1.18
N LEU A 120 1.99 2.68 -1.54
CA LEU A 120 0.98 3.41 -0.78
C LEU A 120 -0.37 3.17 -1.43
N THR A 121 -1.23 2.49 -0.69
CA THR A 121 -2.58 2.14 -1.12
C THR A 121 -3.59 3.11 -0.53
N HIS A 122 -4.45 3.62 -1.41
CA HIS A 122 -5.66 4.34 -1.04
C HIS A 122 -6.87 3.53 -1.50
N LYS A 123 -7.89 3.41 -0.65
CA LYS A 123 -9.17 2.82 -1.01
C LYS A 123 -10.29 3.66 -0.45
N ARG A 124 -11.28 3.93 -1.29
CA ARG A 124 -12.45 4.72 -0.92
C ARG A 124 -13.73 4.00 -1.33
N PRO A 125 -14.75 3.97 -0.46
CA PRO A 125 -16.08 3.55 -0.88
C PRO A 125 -16.62 4.52 -1.94
N LEU A 126 -17.31 3.96 -2.92
CA LEU A 126 -18.04 4.72 -3.94
C LEU A 126 -19.52 4.70 -3.58
N TYR A 127 -20.14 5.87 -3.54
CA TYR A 127 -21.54 6.02 -3.13
C TYR A 127 -22.42 6.41 -4.30
N ASN A 128 -23.66 5.92 -4.30
CA ASN A 128 -24.69 6.43 -5.19
C ASN A 128 -25.40 7.67 -4.61
N ARG A 129 -26.39 8.19 -5.35
CA ARG A 129 -27.25 9.33 -4.93
C ARG A 129 -28.06 9.06 -3.66
N ARG A 130 -28.33 7.79 -3.34
CA ARG A 130 -29.01 7.36 -2.13
C ARG A 130 -28.05 7.16 -0.94
N ASN A 131 -26.78 7.54 -1.12
CA ASN A 131 -25.70 7.36 -0.14
C ASN A 131 -25.44 5.90 0.24
N GLU A 132 -25.77 4.97 -0.66
CA GLU A 132 -25.46 3.55 -0.55
C GLU A 132 -24.11 3.27 -1.21
N ILE A 133 -23.31 2.37 -0.64
CA ILE A 133 -22.05 1.93 -1.24
C ILE A 133 -22.37 1.04 -2.45
N ILE A 134 -21.89 1.45 -3.63
CA ILE A 134 -22.04 0.73 -4.90
C ILE A 134 -20.76 0.06 -5.38
N GLY A 135 -19.66 0.27 -4.66
CA GLY A 135 -18.36 -0.31 -4.96
C GLY A 135 -17.25 0.40 -4.20
N LEU A 136 -16.01 0.17 -4.62
CA LEU A 136 -14.85 0.90 -4.12
C LEU A 136 -13.93 1.27 -5.28
N ALA A 137 -13.23 2.38 -5.14
CA ALA A 137 -12.09 2.74 -5.98
C ALA A 137 -10.81 2.58 -5.15
N GLY A 138 -9.77 2.07 -5.80
CA GLY A 138 -8.46 1.91 -5.18
C GLY A 138 -7.33 2.33 -6.11
N ILE A 139 -6.27 2.85 -5.49
CA ILE A 139 -5.00 3.13 -6.15
C ILE A 139 -3.84 2.68 -5.25
N SER A 140 -2.91 1.93 -5.81
CA SER A 140 -1.68 1.47 -5.13
C SER A 140 -0.47 1.98 -5.89
N VAL A 141 0.17 3.02 -5.36
CA VAL A 141 1.33 3.69 -5.99
C VAL A 141 2.62 3.10 -5.44
N ASP A 142 3.48 2.59 -6.32
CA ASP A 142 4.77 2.05 -5.94
C ASP A 142 5.66 3.15 -5.37
N LEU A 143 6.32 2.83 -4.25
CA LEU A 143 7.33 3.69 -3.68
C LEU A 143 8.56 3.68 -4.58
N GLN A 144 8.84 4.81 -5.21
CA GLN A 144 10.10 5.02 -5.90
C GLN A 144 11.23 5.19 -4.89
N SER A 145 12.44 4.77 -5.27
CA SER A 145 13.64 5.11 -4.52
C SER A 145 13.75 6.62 -4.38
N ALA A 146 14.06 7.09 -3.17
CA ALA A 146 14.16 8.52 -2.90
C ALA A 146 15.13 9.18 -3.87
N SER A 147 14.74 10.31 -4.46
CA SER A 147 15.61 11.05 -5.36
C SER A 147 16.57 11.92 -4.55
N ASP A 148 17.87 11.70 -4.74
CA ASP A 148 18.98 12.43 -4.10
C ASP A 148 19.03 13.93 -4.47
N THR A 149 18.15 14.41 -5.35
CA THR A 149 18.18 15.75 -5.94
C THR A 149 17.59 16.84 -5.06
N HIS A 150 16.87 16.49 -3.98
CA HIS A 150 16.19 17.49 -3.16
C HIS A 150 17.16 18.16 -2.15
N PRO A 151 17.18 19.50 -1.95
CA PRO A 151 18.12 20.16 -1.03
C PRO A 151 17.99 19.73 0.45
N ALA A 152 16.80 19.28 0.86
CA ALA A 152 16.58 18.72 2.20
C ALA A 152 17.03 17.25 2.33
N TYR A 153 17.45 16.61 1.22
CA TYR A 153 17.81 15.19 1.17
C TYR A 153 18.93 14.87 2.16
N GLN A 154 19.98 15.69 2.26
CA GLN A 154 21.10 15.41 3.18
C GLN A 154 20.65 15.31 4.65
N ARG A 155 19.78 16.21 5.12
CA ARG A 155 19.26 16.16 6.50
C ARG A 155 18.34 14.96 6.71
N LEU A 156 17.61 14.59 5.67
CA LEU A 156 16.72 13.43 5.68
C LEU A 156 17.45 12.10 5.49
N ALA A 157 18.60 12.09 4.85
CA ALA A 157 19.46 10.92 4.69
C ALA A 157 20.00 10.50 6.06
N ALA A 158 20.43 11.44 6.90
CA ALA A 158 20.82 11.17 8.28
C ALA A 158 19.66 10.60 9.11
N VAL A 159 18.42 11.03 8.85
CA VAL A 159 17.22 10.45 9.48
C VAL A 159 16.98 9.02 9.00
N ASP A 160 17.04 8.75 7.70
CA ASP A 160 16.87 7.41 7.14
C ASP A 160 17.96 6.45 7.63
N GLU A 161 19.22 6.88 7.62
CA GLU A 161 20.36 6.13 8.15
C GLU A 161 20.16 5.80 9.63
N HIS A 162 19.75 6.78 10.43
CA HIS A 162 19.50 6.55 11.84
C HIS A 162 18.36 5.54 12.07
N ILE A 163 17.27 5.63 11.29
CA ILE A 163 16.18 4.64 11.34
C ILE A 163 16.70 3.26 10.97
N ARG A 164 17.49 3.12 9.91
CA ARG A 164 18.09 1.85 9.47
C ARG A 164 19.04 1.24 10.49
N ALA A 165 19.75 2.06 11.24
CA ALA A 165 20.66 1.59 12.28
C ALA A 165 19.95 1.20 13.60
N HIS A 166 18.78 1.81 13.90
CA HIS A 166 18.15 1.70 15.22
C HIS A 166 16.70 1.21 15.21
N PHE A 167 16.20 0.70 14.08
CA PHE A 167 14.79 0.26 13.95
C PHE A 167 14.39 -0.81 14.97
N ASN A 168 15.34 -1.60 15.45
CA ASN A 168 15.14 -2.70 16.41
C ASN A 168 14.85 -2.22 17.85
N ARG A 169 14.84 -0.91 18.09
CA ARG A 169 14.35 -0.30 19.34
C ARG A 169 13.29 0.74 19.06
N ARG A 170 12.76 1.34 20.13
CA ARG A 170 11.87 2.51 20.01
C ARG A 170 12.69 3.71 19.52
N VAL A 171 12.40 4.15 18.30
CA VAL A 171 12.88 5.42 17.72
C VAL A 171 11.79 6.47 17.90
N THR A 172 12.13 7.62 18.48
CA THR A 172 11.15 8.67 18.80
C THR A 172 11.21 9.82 17.79
N LEU A 173 10.08 10.53 17.59
CA LEU A 173 10.10 11.72 16.72
C LEU A 173 11.07 12.79 17.25
N GLY A 174 11.19 12.95 18.57
CA GLY A 174 12.12 13.89 19.19
C GLY A 174 13.60 13.57 18.93
N GLU A 175 13.92 12.30 18.72
CA GLU A 175 15.25 11.87 18.30
C GLU A 175 15.51 12.25 16.83
N LEU A 176 14.55 11.98 15.95
CA LEU A 176 14.67 12.29 14.53
C LEU A 176 14.71 13.81 14.25
N THR A 177 13.93 14.61 14.98
CA THR A 177 13.96 16.07 14.85
C THR A 177 15.30 16.66 15.28
N ARG A 178 15.94 16.09 16.31
CA ARG A 178 17.27 16.51 16.76
C ARG A 178 18.33 16.23 15.69
N ILE A 179 18.23 15.10 15.00
CA ILE A 179 19.13 14.72 13.90
C ILE A 179 18.96 15.68 12.71
N ALA A 180 17.71 15.94 12.31
CA ALA A 180 17.43 16.79 11.15
C ALA A 180 17.52 18.30 11.42
N GLY A 181 17.53 18.73 12.70
CA GLY A 181 17.54 20.13 13.10
C GLY A 181 16.26 20.89 12.74
N ILE A 182 15.10 20.22 12.74
CA ILE A 182 13.81 20.78 12.30
C ILE A 182 12.67 20.37 13.23
N SER A 183 11.53 21.08 13.16
CA SER A 183 10.35 20.72 13.94
C SER A 183 9.71 19.40 13.46
N VAL A 184 8.86 18.79 14.30
CA VAL A 184 8.12 17.57 13.94
C VAL A 184 7.29 17.76 12.67
N ALA A 185 6.55 18.87 12.56
CA ALA A 185 5.75 19.17 11.38
C ALA A 185 6.61 19.32 10.10
N GLN A 186 7.79 19.91 10.22
CA GLN A 186 8.74 20.00 9.10
C GLN A 186 9.29 18.62 8.72
N LEU A 187 9.63 17.79 9.71
CA LEU A 187 10.12 16.43 9.50
C LEU A 187 9.07 15.60 8.76
N GLU A 188 7.83 15.58 9.22
CA GLU A 188 6.75 14.85 8.56
C GLU A 188 6.54 15.32 7.12
N ARG A 189 6.49 16.64 6.90
CA ARG A 189 6.34 17.23 5.57
C ARG A 189 7.50 16.88 4.64
N TYR A 190 8.73 16.93 5.14
CA TYR A 190 9.91 16.64 4.31
C TYR A 190 10.06 15.15 4.04
N CYS A 191 9.82 14.27 5.03
CA CYS A 191 9.77 12.83 4.79
C CYS A 191 8.69 12.47 3.75
N LYS A 192 7.48 13.04 3.85
CA LYS A 192 6.42 12.84 2.85
C LYS A 192 6.79 13.37 1.47
N ARG A 193 7.58 14.43 1.37
CA ARG A 193 7.96 15.00 0.08
C ARG A 193 9.13 14.29 -0.60
N VAL A 194 10.05 13.73 0.19
CA VAL A 194 11.28 13.11 -0.34
C VAL A 194 11.18 11.58 -0.41
N PHE A 195 10.57 10.95 0.60
CA PHE A 195 10.41 9.50 0.69
C PHE A 195 8.97 9.04 0.42
N HIS A 196 8.01 9.96 0.25
CA HIS A 196 6.57 9.66 0.21
C HIS A 196 6.01 9.01 1.48
N LEU A 197 6.82 8.89 2.54
CA LEU A 197 6.49 8.22 3.80
C LEU A 197 6.53 9.19 4.97
N THR A 198 5.70 8.93 5.99
CA THR A 198 5.91 9.51 7.31
C THR A 198 7.11 8.84 8.02
N PRO A 199 7.73 9.48 9.02
CA PRO A 199 8.79 8.85 9.82
C PRO A 199 8.36 7.50 10.42
N ARG A 200 7.10 7.40 10.87
CA ARG A 200 6.54 6.14 11.38
C ARG A 200 6.49 5.05 10.29
N GLN A 201 6.04 5.40 9.09
CA GLN A 201 6.02 4.48 7.95
C GLN A 201 7.43 4.07 7.52
N MET A 202 8.42 4.97 7.58
CA MET A 202 9.82 4.63 7.32
C MET A 202 10.33 3.57 8.32
N ILE A 203 10.06 3.75 9.61
CA ILE A 203 10.42 2.76 10.65
C ILE A 203 9.71 1.42 10.39
N GLN A 204 8.40 1.45 10.10
CA GLN A 204 7.63 0.24 9.78
C GLN A 204 8.18 -0.49 8.55
N LYS A 205 8.54 0.25 7.49
CA LYS A 205 9.14 -0.26 6.27
C LYS A 205 10.44 -1.01 6.56
N VAL A 206 11.38 -0.36 7.24
CA VAL A 206 12.68 -0.97 7.59
C VAL A 206 12.51 -2.20 8.48
N ARG A 207 11.63 -2.14 9.49
CA ARG A 207 11.32 -3.29 10.35
C ARG A 207 10.78 -4.48 9.54
N LEU A 208 9.89 -4.21 8.58
CA LEU A 208 9.31 -5.27 7.77
C LEU A 208 10.30 -5.81 6.73
N GLU A 209 11.18 -4.98 6.16
CA GLU A 209 12.29 -5.44 5.30
C GLU A 209 13.24 -6.37 6.05
N HIS A 210 13.51 -6.06 7.31
CA HIS A 210 14.28 -6.96 8.18
C HIS A 210 13.50 -8.24 8.49
N ALA A 211 12.22 -8.13 8.85
CA ALA A 211 11.35 -9.27 9.08
C ALA A 211 11.28 -10.19 7.86
N HIS A 212 11.14 -9.64 6.65
CA HIS A 212 11.12 -10.38 5.40
C HIS A 212 12.36 -11.26 5.27
N ARG A 213 13.55 -10.71 5.49
CA ARG A 213 14.81 -11.49 5.45
C ARG A 213 14.82 -12.60 6.51
N LEU A 214 14.46 -12.29 7.75
CA LEU A 214 14.45 -13.27 8.84
C LEU A 214 13.38 -14.36 8.66
N LEU A 215 12.26 -14.04 8.01
CA LEU A 215 11.20 -15.00 7.74
C LEU A 215 11.60 -16.07 6.71
N HIS A 216 12.64 -15.84 5.91
CA HIS A 216 13.24 -16.86 5.02
C HIS A 216 14.17 -17.83 5.75
N THR A 217 14.39 -17.63 7.05
CA THR A 217 15.14 -18.55 7.90
C THR A 217 14.20 -19.35 8.79
N ASP A 218 14.74 -20.38 9.46
CA ASP A 218 14.01 -21.19 10.45
C ASP A 218 13.80 -20.48 11.80
N MET A 219 14.23 -19.22 11.95
CA MET A 219 14.09 -18.44 13.17
C MET A 219 12.62 -18.44 13.67
N PRO A 220 12.33 -18.71 14.95
CA PRO A 220 10.97 -18.65 15.48
C PRO A 220 10.35 -17.26 15.28
N ILE A 221 9.05 -17.18 14.95
CA ILE A 221 8.37 -15.88 14.71
C ILE A 221 8.46 -14.95 15.93
N THR A 222 8.51 -15.51 17.13
CA THR A 222 8.73 -14.77 18.38
C THR A 222 10.08 -14.06 18.39
N GLU A 223 11.15 -14.74 17.94
CA GLU A 223 12.49 -14.15 17.84
C GLU A 223 12.56 -13.13 16.71
N VAL A 224 11.94 -13.41 15.56
CA VAL A 224 11.80 -12.44 14.46
C VAL A 224 11.16 -11.14 14.96
N ALA A 225 10.10 -11.23 15.78
CA ALA A 225 9.43 -10.07 16.35
C ALA A 225 10.39 -9.21 17.21
N LEU A 226 11.18 -9.85 18.07
CA LEU A 226 12.15 -9.18 18.95
C LEU A 226 13.26 -8.50 18.13
N GLN A 227 13.83 -9.19 17.14
CA GLN A 227 14.87 -8.64 16.25
C GLN A 227 14.34 -7.45 15.42
N CYS A 228 13.03 -7.43 15.14
CA CYS A 228 12.38 -6.31 14.46
C CYS A 228 11.94 -5.18 15.40
N GLY A 229 12.28 -5.24 16.68
CA GLY A 229 12.00 -4.18 17.67
C GLY A 229 10.57 -4.10 18.15
N TYR A 230 9.85 -5.24 18.14
CA TYR A 230 8.55 -5.39 18.77
C TYR A 230 8.71 -6.01 20.17
N THR A 231 7.88 -5.56 21.11
CA THR A 231 7.88 -6.05 22.50
C THR A 231 7.34 -7.47 22.62
N ASP A 232 6.45 -7.85 21.71
CA ASP A 232 5.83 -9.17 21.71
C ASP A 232 5.38 -9.59 20.30
N HIS A 233 5.22 -10.90 20.14
CA HIS A 233 4.79 -11.56 18.91
C HIS A 233 3.41 -11.08 18.41
N SER A 234 2.50 -10.74 19.32
CA SER A 234 1.13 -10.36 18.97
C SER A 234 1.09 -8.97 18.31
N ALA A 235 1.84 -8.01 18.87
CA ALA A 235 2.02 -6.69 18.27
C ALA A 235 2.67 -6.77 16.90
N PHE A 236 3.74 -7.57 16.76
CA PHE A 236 4.37 -7.83 15.48
C PHE A 236 3.39 -8.45 14.47
N THR A 237 2.67 -9.51 14.84
CA THR A 237 1.73 -10.20 13.95
C THR A 237 0.62 -9.27 13.47
N ARG A 238 0.04 -8.44 14.36
CA ARG A 238 -0.97 -7.46 13.96
C ARG A 238 -0.41 -6.44 12.98
N GLN A 239 0.77 -5.89 13.27
CA GLN A 239 1.40 -4.87 12.42
C GLN A 239 1.84 -5.45 11.07
N PHE A 240 2.41 -6.66 11.06
CA PHE A 240 2.78 -7.39 9.86
C PHE A 240 1.54 -7.65 9.00
N LYS A 241 0.44 -8.12 9.60
CA LYS A 241 -0.83 -8.33 8.90
C LYS A 241 -1.43 -7.03 8.37
N ALA A 242 -1.32 -5.94 9.10
CA ALA A 242 -1.78 -4.64 8.62
C ALA A 242 -0.98 -4.13 7.39
N LEU A 243 0.34 -4.40 7.34
CA LEU A 243 1.21 -3.94 6.25
C LEU A 243 1.28 -4.90 5.07
N THR A 244 0.96 -6.18 5.26
CA THR A 244 1.09 -7.19 4.19
C THR A 244 -0.25 -7.78 3.79
N GLY A 245 -1.24 -7.79 4.68
CA GLY A 245 -2.44 -8.64 4.57
C GLY A 245 -2.30 -10.00 5.26
N PHE A 246 -1.08 -10.40 5.71
CA PHE A 246 -0.78 -11.76 6.18
C PHE A 246 -0.23 -11.80 7.60
N THR A 247 -0.44 -12.93 8.27
CA THR A 247 0.38 -13.22 9.45
C THR A 247 1.82 -13.55 9.00
N PRO A 248 2.84 -13.32 9.85
CA PRO A 248 4.23 -13.67 9.53
C PRO A 248 4.41 -15.15 9.15
N ARG A 249 3.63 -16.06 9.75
CA ARG A 249 3.64 -17.49 9.43
C ARG A 249 3.12 -17.78 8.02
N GLN A 250 1.99 -17.19 7.65
CA GLN A 250 1.45 -17.32 6.29
C GLN A 250 2.43 -16.75 5.25
N TYR A 251 3.06 -15.62 5.59
CA TYR A 251 4.07 -15.00 4.72
C TYR A 251 5.27 -15.92 4.50
N ARG A 252 5.86 -16.47 5.57
CA ARG A 252 6.95 -17.46 5.47
C ARG A 252 6.59 -18.65 4.58
N GLN A 253 5.37 -19.19 4.71
CA GLN A 253 4.92 -20.31 3.89
C GLN A 253 4.79 -19.93 2.41
N ALA A 254 4.36 -18.71 2.12
CA ALA A 254 4.22 -18.21 0.75
C ALA A 254 5.57 -17.93 0.06
N THR A 255 6.57 -17.49 0.81
CA THR A 255 7.88 -17.08 0.26
C THR A 255 9.00 -18.10 0.45
N GLY A 256 8.84 -19.09 1.33
CA GLY A 256 9.88 -20.05 1.76
C GLY A 256 10.38 -21.08 0.72
N HIS A 257 10.16 -20.88 -0.58
CA HIS A 257 10.68 -21.75 -1.66
C HIS A 257 11.79 -21.08 -2.51
N GLN A 258 12.28 -19.90 -2.14
CA GLN A 258 13.48 -19.36 -2.78
C GLN A 258 14.73 -20.00 -2.14
N GLN A 259 15.25 -21.07 -2.74
CA GLN A 259 16.68 -21.30 -2.67
C GLN A 259 17.37 -20.06 -3.26
N PRO A 260 18.38 -19.48 -2.59
CA PRO A 260 19.15 -18.41 -3.20
C PRO A 260 19.72 -18.95 -4.51
N SER A 261 19.38 -18.31 -5.62
CA SER A 261 20.07 -18.51 -6.88
C SER A 261 21.53 -18.19 -6.57
N GLY A 262 22.38 -19.22 -6.57
CA GLY A 262 23.82 -19.04 -6.49
C GLY A 262 24.23 -18.07 -7.58
N LEU A 263 24.76 -16.93 -7.17
CA LEU A 263 25.64 -16.14 -7.99
C LEU A 263 27.05 -16.57 -7.58
N ASP A 264 27.65 -17.37 -8.45
CA ASP A 264 29.10 -17.49 -8.61
C ASP A 264 29.75 -16.10 -8.76
#